data_AF-U9UK91-F1
#
_entry.id   AF-U9UK91-F1
#
_cell.length_a   1.000
_cell.length_b   1.000
_cell.length_c   1.000
_cell.angle_alpha   90.00
_cell.angle_beta   90.00
_cell.angle_gamma   90.00
#
_symmetry.space_group_name_H-M   'P 1'
#
loop_
_entity.id
_entity.type
_entity.pdbx_description
1 polymer ?
#
loop_
_entity_poly.entity_id
_entity_poly.type
_entity_poly.pdbx_seq_one_letter_code
_entity_poly.pdbx_strand_id
1 'polypeptide(L)' 'MNNRYTTYFINLVVMMFEISAEQGAINTLYPVLSPENKETGEYYNEGIKQEPSKVANDQEVADKLWKVSEQLLRERGLI' A
#
# COMPACT_ATOMS: atom_id res chain seq x y z
N MET A 1 -20.60 -1.64 -22.06
CA MET A 1 -21.22 -2.99 -22.19
C MET A 1 -21.57 -3.47 -20.78
N ASN A 2 -22.84 -3.39 -20.39
CA ASN A 2 -23.30 -3.83 -19.08
C ASN A 2 -23.88 -5.25 -19.22
N ASN A 3 -23.01 -6.25 -19.21
CA ASN A 3 -23.41 -7.66 -19.30
C ASN A 3 -23.40 -8.24 -17.88
N ARG A 4 -24.57 -8.64 -17.39
CA ARG A 4 -24.76 -9.26 -16.07
C ARG A 4 -23.78 -10.42 -15.82
N TYR A 5 -23.45 -11.20 -16.85
CA TYR A 5 -22.44 -12.27 -16.76
C TYR A 5 -21.01 -11.74 -16.55
N THR A 6 -20.67 -10.62 -17.18
CA THR A 6 -19.39 -9.93 -16.96
C THR A 6 -19.28 -9.43 -15.53
N THR A 7 -20.36 -8.85 -14.97
CA THR A 7 -20.38 -8.43 -13.56
C THR A 7 -20.22 -9.61 -12.60
N TYR A 8 -20.91 -10.74 -12.83
CA TYR A 8 -20.72 -11.94 -12.02
C TYR A 8 -19.29 -12.48 -12.07
N PHE A 9 -18.70 -12.52 -13.26
CA PHE A 9 -17.32 -12.98 -13.43
C PHE A 9 -16.33 -12.05 -12.72
N ILE A 10 -16.49 -10.73 -12.84
CA ILE A 10 -15.66 -9.75 -12.12
C ILE A 10 -15.82 -9.92 -10.61
N ASN A 11 -17.04 -10.07 -10.09
CA ASN A 11 -17.25 -10.26 -8.66
C ASN A 11 -16.62 -11.56 -8.14
N LEU A 12 -16.68 -12.65 -8.93
CA LEU A 12 -16.04 -13.91 -8.58
C LEU A 12 -14.51 -13.77 -8.55
N VAL A 13 -13.94 -13.04 -9.51
CA VAL A 13 -12.50 -12.71 -9.52
C VAL A 13 -12.13 -11.87 -8.29
N VAL A 14 -12.89 -10.80 -7.98
CA VAL A 14 -12.62 -9.94 -6.83
C VAL A 14 -12.64 -10.73 -5.52
N MET A 15 -13.66 -11.57 -5.29
CA MET A 15 -13.75 -12.39 -4.07
C MET A 15 -12.57 -13.35 -3.87
N MET A 16 -11.89 -13.79 -4.94
CA MET A 16 -10.72 -14.66 -4.82
C MET A 16 -9.46 -13.92 -4.34
N PHE A 17 -9.40 -12.60 -4.49
CA PHE A 17 -8.23 -11.78 -4.14
C PHE A 17 -8.52 -10.76 -3.04
N GLU A 18 -9.75 -10.76 -2.50
CA GLU A 18 -10.15 -9.89 -1.42
C GLU A 18 -9.65 -10.46 -0.08
N ILE A 19 -8.95 -9.63 0.68
CA ILE A 19 -8.57 -9.95 2.06
C ILE A 19 -9.68 -9.50 3.02
N SER A 20 -9.85 -10.20 4.14
CA SER A 20 -10.78 -9.76 5.17
C SER A 20 -10.28 -8.49 5.87
N ALA A 21 -11.18 -7.75 6.50
CA ALA A 21 -10.83 -6.56 7.28
C ALA A 21 -9.86 -6.91 8.43
N GLU A 22 -10.05 -8.06 9.06
CA GLU A 22 -9.18 -8.60 10.12
C GLU A 22 -7.77 -8.88 9.57
N GLN A 23 -7.66 -9.49 8.38
CA GLN A 23 -6.38 -9.74 7.74
C GLN A 23 -5.66 -8.44 7.36
N GLY A 24 -6.42 -7.45 6.86
CA GLY A 24 -5.90 -6.10 6.60
C GLY A 24 -5.38 -5.42 7.88
N ALA A 25 -6.11 -5.55 8.99
CA ALA A 25 -5.70 -5.03 10.29
C ALA A 25 -4.41 -5.72 10.77
N ILE A 26 -4.30 -7.04 10.65
CA ILE A 26 -3.07 -7.80 10.98
C ILE A 26 -1.88 -7.28 10.16
N ASN A 27 -2.05 -7.01 8.86
CA ASN A 27 -0.96 -6.51 8.03
C ASN A 27 -0.44 -5.13 8.48
N THR A 28 -1.28 -4.33 9.16
CA THR A 28 -0.87 -3.05 9.74
C THR A 28 -0.25 -3.24 11.13
N LEU A 29 -0.81 -4.12 11.95
CA LEU A 29 -0.38 -4.33 13.34
C LEU A 29 0.93 -5.12 13.43
N TYR A 30 1.15 -6.11 12.55
CA TYR A 30 2.32 -6.99 12.61
C TYR A 30 3.66 -6.26 12.47
N PRO A 31 3.87 -5.37 11.48
CA PRO A 31 5.10 -4.59 11.36
C PRO A 31 5.39 -3.72 12.58
N VAL A 32 4.34 -3.26 13.26
CA VAL A 32 4.44 -2.31 14.39
C VAL A 32 4.64 -3.00 15.73
N LEU A 33 3.94 -4.12 15.96
CA LEU A 33 3.86 -4.77 17.28
C LEU A 33 4.75 -6.00 17.42
N SER A 34 5.16 -6.63 16.31
CA SER A 34 5.99 -7.84 16.38
C SER A 34 7.41 -7.50 16.84
N PRO A 35 7.92 -8.15 17.90
CA PRO A 35 9.31 -7.95 18.36
C PRO A 35 10.35 -8.46 17.35
N GLU A 36 9.93 -9.19 16.33
CA GLU A 36 10.78 -9.67 15.23
C GLU A 36 11.11 -8.56 14.22
N ASN A 37 10.25 -7.54 14.12
CA ASN A 37 10.42 -6.43 13.18
C ASN A 37 11.16 -5.27 13.86
N LYS A 38 12.50 -5.32 13.83
CA LYS A 38 13.38 -4.32 14.48
C LYS A 38 13.89 -3.24 13.54
N GLU A 39 13.84 -3.51 12.23
CA GLU A 39 14.37 -2.62 11.20
C GLU A 39 13.29 -1.67 10.69
N THR A 40 13.71 -0.50 10.20
CA THR A 40 12.82 0.52 9.61
C THR A 40 12.91 0.53 8.09
N GLY A 41 11.85 0.98 7.42
CA GLY A 41 11.84 1.13 5.96
C GLY A 41 11.48 -0.15 5.19
N GLU A 42 11.03 -1.18 5.90
CA GLU A 42 10.64 -2.45 5.33
C GLU A 42 9.19 -2.46 4.84
N TYR A 43 8.90 -3.29 3.84
CA TYR A 43 7.58 -3.44 3.25
C TYR A 43 6.98 -4.78 3.65
N TYR A 44 5.68 -4.80 3.98
CA TYR A 44 4.98 -5.99 4.43
C TYR A 44 3.66 -6.18 3.70
N ASN A 45 3.38 -7.43 3.33
CA ASN A 45 2.07 -7.84 2.85
C ASN A 45 1.67 -9.12 3.57
N GLU A 46 0.43 -9.15 4.07
CA GLU A 46 -0.12 -10.23 4.89
C GLU A 46 0.79 -10.64 6.08
N GLY A 47 1.50 -9.69 6.69
CA GLY A 47 2.41 -9.96 7.81
C GLY A 47 3.75 -10.60 7.39
N ILE A 48 4.05 -10.68 6.10
CA ILE A 48 5.31 -11.20 5.58
C ILE A 48 6.10 -10.05 4.95
N LYS A 49 7.40 -9.95 5.25
CA LYS A 49 8.28 -8.97 4.61
C LYS A 49 8.33 -9.25 3.10
N GLN A 50 8.18 -8.21 2.30
CA GLN A 50 8.18 -8.26 0.83
C GLN A 50 9.23 -7.33 0.26
N GLU A 51 9.78 -7.74 -0.89
CA GLU A 51 10.60 -6.84 -1.70
C GLU A 51 9.69 -5.81 -2.41
N PRO A 52 9.97 -4.51 -2.28
CA PRO A 52 9.17 -3.50 -2.95
C PRO A 52 9.49 -3.44 -4.45
N SER A 53 8.66 -2.70 -5.19
CA SER A 53 8.95 -2.43 -6.61
C SER A 53 10.28 -1.66 -6.76
N LYS A 54 10.96 -1.81 -7.90
CA LYS A 54 12.22 -1.09 -8.18
C LYS A 54 12.09 0.43 -8.02
N VAL A 55 10.95 0.99 -8.41
CA VAL A 55 10.67 2.44 -8.32
C VAL A 55 10.51 2.89 -6.86
N ALA A 56 9.98 2.03 -5.99
CA ALA A 56 9.86 2.35 -4.56
C ALA A 56 11.22 2.43 -3.85
N ASN A 57 12.27 1.85 -4.43
CA ASN A 57 13.67 1.97 -3.96
C ASN A 57 14.44 3.10 -4.67
N ASP A 58 13.79 3.89 -5.54
CA ASP A 58 14.44 4.99 -6.25
C ASP A 58 14.47 6.26 -5.37
N GLN A 59 15.65 6.56 -4.84
CA GLN A 59 15.84 7.70 -3.95
C GLN A 59 15.65 9.05 -4.65
N GLU A 60 15.99 9.16 -5.94
CA GLU A 60 15.82 10.41 -6.69
C GLU A 60 14.32 10.71 -6.87
N VAL A 61 13.53 9.68 -7.18
CA VAL A 61 12.07 9.79 -7.30
C VAL A 61 11.45 10.14 -5.95
N ALA A 62 11.88 9.50 -4.86
CA ALA A 62 11.38 9.80 -3.51
C ALA A 62 11.65 11.26 -3.11
N ASP A 63 12.87 11.75 -3.32
CA ASP A 63 13.27 13.13 -3.01
C ASP A 63 12.47 14.16 -3.83
N LYS A 64 12.23 13.86 -5.10
CA LYS A 64 11.40 14.71 -5.97
C LYS A 64 9.95 14.73 -5.51
N LEU A 65 9.38 13.56 -5.17
CA LEU A 65 8.02 13.44 -4.68
C LEU A 65 7.82 14.24 -3.40
N TRP A 66 8.78 14.18 -2.47
CA TRP A 66 8.75 14.95 -1.23
C TRP A 66 8.67 16.45 -1.50
N LYS A 67 9.59 17.00 -2.31
CA LYS A 67 9.66 18.44 -2.64
C LYS A 67 8.38 18.95 -3.29
N VAL A 68 7.86 18.20 -4.26
CA VAL A 68 6.60 18.57 -4.95
C VAL A 68 5.42 18.53 -3.98
N SER A 69 5.36 17.53 -3.10
CA SER A 69 4.28 17.42 -2.11
C SER A 69 4.29 18.59 -1.13
N GLU A 70 5.46 18.96 -0.61
CA GLU A 70 5.59 20.15 0.24
C GLU A 70 5.17 21.44 -0.48
N GLN A 71 5.59 21.62 -1.74
CA GLN A 71 5.17 22.78 -2.54
C GLN A 71 3.64 22.86 -2.66
N LEU A 72 2.98 21.75 -2.99
CA LEU A 72 1.51 21.69 -3.13
C LEU A 72 0.79 22.06 -1.82
N LEU A 73 1.35 21.64 -0.68
CA LEU A 73 0.78 21.98 0.64
C LEU A 73 0.96 23.47 0.96
N ARG A 74 2.13 24.06 0.65
CA ARG A 74 2.41 25.49 0.83
C ARG A 74 1.50 26.37 -0.01
N GLU A 75 1.32 26.02 -1.29
CA GLU A 75 0.44 26.74 -2.21
C GLU A 75 -1.03 26.75 -1.74
N ARG A 76 -1.42 25.75 -0.94
CA ARG A 76 -2.75 25.63 -0.33
C ARG A 76 -2.85 26.22 1.08
N GLY A 77 -1.75 26.75 1.62
CA GLY A 77 -1.69 27.30 2.98
C GLY A 77 -1.89 26.25 4.09
N LEU A 78 -1.55 24.98 3.81
CA LEU A 78 -1.66 23.88 4.78
C LEU A 78 -0.40 23.72 5.63
N ILE A 79 0.76 24.22 5.15
CA ILE A 79 2.05 24.32 5.84
C ILE A 79 2.80 25.58 5.42
#